data_AF-A0AAN8ZHV4-F1
#
_entry.id   AF-A0AAN8ZHV4-F1
#
_cell.length_a   1.000
_cell.length_b   1.000
_cell.length_c   1.000
_cell.angle_alpha   90.00
_cell.angle_beta   90.00
_cell.angle_gamma   90.00
#
_symmetry.space_group_name_H-M   'P 1'
#
loop_
_entity.id
_entity.type
_entity.pdbx_description
1 polymer ?
#
loop_
_entity_poly.entity_id
_entity_poly.type
_entity_poly.pdbx_seq_one_letter_code
_entity_poly.pdbx_strand_id
1 'polypeptide(L)'
;MNAASNVVEHYVAQFLVVATGDNSMGIVPRLPGLETFEGENLHSSQYKNGKKYDNQDVLVVGVGNSGMEIAYDLSSTGANTSLSVREYTFRAFKVT
;
A
#
# COMPACT_ATOMS: atom_id res chain seq x y z
N MET A 1 -14.75 15.89 -13.54
CA MET A 1 -14.83 16.53 -12.22
C MET A 1 -13.42 16.62 -11.70
N ASN A 2 -12.87 17.82 -11.56
CA ASN A 2 -11.50 17.97 -11.07
C ASN A 2 -11.53 17.68 -9.55
N ALA A 3 -10.82 16.65 -9.09
CA ALA A 3 -10.90 16.15 -7.72
C ALA A 3 -10.47 17.19 -6.67
N ALA A 4 -9.75 18.24 -7.08
CA ALA A 4 -9.26 19.30 -6.21
C ALA A 4 -10.24 20.48 -6.04
N SER A 5 -11.11 20.76 -7.02
CA SER A 5 -11.93 21.98 -7.03
C SER A 5 -13.44 21.73 -7.11
N ASN A 6 -13.88 20.48 -7.32
CA ASN A 6 -15.28 20.13 -7.61
C ASN A 6 -15.90 20.91 -8.80
N VAL A 7 -15.06 21.59 -9.60
CA VAL A 7 -15.49 22.30 -10.80
C VAL A 7 -15.54 21.31 -11.96
N VAL A 8 -16.56 21.46 -12.80
CA VAL A 8 -16.65 20.77 -14.09
C VAL A 8 -15.89 21.61 -15.12
N GLU A 9 -14.79 21.06 -15.61
CA GLU A 9 -13.97 21.68 -16.65
C GLU A 9 -14.12 20.89 -17.95
N HIS A 10 -14.24 21.59 -19.07
CA HIS A 10 -14.35 21.01 -20.40
C HIS A 10 -13.03 21.18 -21.15
N TYR A 11 -12.50 20.09 -21.68
CA TYR A 11 -11.26 20.07 -22.45
C TYR A 11 -11.53 19.48 -23.84
N VAL A 12 -10.94 20.09 -24.88
CA VAL A 12 -11.03 19.60 -26.27
C VAL A 12 -9.62 19.27 -26.74
N ALA A 13 -9.43 18.04 -27.21
CA ALA A 13 -8.17 17.57 -27.76
C ALA A 13 -8.44 16.62 -28.93
N GLN A 14 -7.49 16.50 -29.86
CA GLN A 14 -7.58 15.54 -30.97
C GLN A 14 -7.39 14.09 -30.48
N PHE A 15 -6.62 13.91 -29.41
CA PHE A 15 -6.30 12.61 -28.83
C PHE A 15 -6.39 12.67 -27.32
N LEU A 16 -6.90 11.60 -26.70
CA LEU A 16 -7.01 11.42 -25.26
C LEU A 16 -6.23 10.17 -24.85
N VAL A 17 -5.28 10.32 -23.92
CA VAL A 17 -4.58 9.19 -23.30
C VAL A 17 -5.08 9.05 -21.86
N VAL A 18 -5.66 7.90 -21.53
CA VAL A 18 -6.14 7.59 -20.18
C VAL A 18 -5.11 6.66 -19.52
N ALA A 19 -4.34 7.21 -18.58
CA ALA A 19 -3.29 6.50 -17.84
C ALA A 19 -3.58 6.47 -16.32
N THR A 20 -4.85 6.26 -15.95
CA THR A 20 -5.31 6.38 -14.55
C THR A 20 -4.85 5.24 -13.64
N GLY A 21 -4.36 4.13 -14.20
CA GLY A 21 -3.86 2.99 -13.44
C GLY A 21 -4.95 2.23 -12.70
N ASP A 22 -5.12 0.95 -13.02
CA ASP A 22 -6.19 0.10 -12.45
C ASP A 22 -6.02 -0.16 -10.93
N ASN A 23 -4.76 -0.19 -10.47
CA ASN A 23 -4.41 -0.50 -9.06
C ASN A 23 -4.24 0.75 -8.18
N SER A 24 -4.81 1.90 -8.58
CA SER A 24 -4.60 3.18 -7.87
C SER A 24 -5.47 3.35 -6.62
N MET A 25 -6.57 2.61 -6.50
CA MET A 25 -7.45 2.66 -5.33
C MET A 25 -7.03 1.64 -4.28
N GLY A 26 -6.48 2.13 -3.16
CA GLY A 26 -6.18 1.30 -2.00
C GLY A 26 -7.46 0.83 -1.30
N ILE A 27 -7.63 -0.48 -1.17
CA ILE A 27 -8.73 -1.07 -0.40
C ILE A 27 -8.20 -1.37 1.01
N VAL A 28 -8.60 -0.56 1.98
CA VAL A 28 -8.37 -0.87 3.40
C VAL A 28 -9.57 -1.67 3.91
N PRO A 29 -9.39 -2.94 4.30
CA PRO A 29 -10.49 -3.73 4.87
C PRO A 29 -10.92 -3.11 6.20
N ARG A 30 -12.23 -3.14 6.49
CA ARG A 30 -12.74 -2.78 7.82
C ARG A 30 -12.36 -3.88 8.80
N LEU A 31 -11.41 -3.58 9.68
CA LEU A 31 -10.98 -4.47 10.76
C LEU A 31 -11.62 -3.97 12.06
N PRO A 32 -12.32 -4.83 12.82
CA PRO A 32 -12.87 -4.46 14.12
C PRO A 32 -11.77 -3.93 15.05
N GLY A 33 -11.97 -2.74 15.65
CA GLY A 33 -11.00 -2.15 16.58
C GLY A 33 -9.87 -1.37 15.91
N LEU A 34 -9.83 -1.27 14.58
CA LEU A 34 -8.84 -0.44 13.87
C LEU A 34 -9.08 1.05 14.11
N GLU A 35 -10.34 1.46 14.29
CA GLU A 35 -10.73 2.82 14.66
C GLU A 35 -10.27 3.24 16.06
N THR A 36 -10.06 2.28 16.97
CA THR A 36 -9.57 2.52 18.34
C THR A 36 -8.07 2.27 18.49
N PHE A 37 -7.38 1.88 17.41
CA PHE A 37 -5.95 1.64 17.44
C PHE A 37 -5.21 2.98 17.59
N GLU A 38 -4.40 3.11 18.64
CA GLU A 38 -3.67 4.35 18.94
C GLU A 38 -2.42 4.53 18.07
N GLY A 39 -1.96 3.47 17.42
CA GLY A 39 -0.84 3.52 16.49
C GLY A 39 -1.23 4.02 15.10
N GLU A 40 -0.22 4.20 14.24
CA GLU A 40 -0.46 4.60 12.86
C GLU A 40 -1.04 3.44 12.03
N ASN A 41 -2.10 3.72 11.28
CA ASN A 41 -2.59 2.83 10.22
C ASN A 41 -2.38 3.50 8.86
N LEU A 42 -1.90 2.73 7.88
CA LEU A 42 -1.67 3.24 6.53
C LEU A 42 -1.91 2.14 5.50
N HIS A 43 -2.40 2.52 4.32
CA HIS A 43 -2.42 1.65 3.16
C HIS A 43 -1.06 1.68 2.45
N SER A 44 -0.67 0.59 1.78
CA SER A 44 0.61 0.50 1.05
C SER A 44 0.83 1.63 0.05
N SER A 45 -0.24 2.16 -0.56
CA SER A 45 -0.19 3.32 -1.46
C SER A 45 0.24 4.63 -0.80
N GLN A 46 0.20 4.73 0.53
CA GLN A 46 0.64 5.88 1.31
C GLN A 46 2.04 5.68 1.92
N TYR A 47 2.57 4.45 1.85
CA TYR A 47 3.90 4.14 2.36
C TYR A 47 4.97 4.88 1.55
N LYS A 48 6.00 5.40 2.24
CA LYS A 48 7.10 6.14 1.62
C LYS A 48 8.46 5.48 1.82
N ASN A 49 8.80 5.14 3.06
CA ASN A 49 10.04 4.45 3.42
C ASN A 49 9.99 3.98 4.88
N GLY A 50 10.87 3.03 5.22
CA GLY A 50 10.92 2.37 6.51
C GLY A 50 11.59 3.19 7.62
N LYS A 51 12.37 4.21 7.29
CA LYS A 51 13.16 5.00 8.26
C LYS A 51 12.32 5.62 9.38
N LYS A 52 11.05 5.92 9.11
CA LYS A 52 10.12 6.47 10.11
C LYS A 52 9.84 5.48 11.25
N TYR A 53 10.00 4.19 11.01
CA TYR A 53 9.61 3.10 11.90
C TYR A 53 10.81 2.39 12.54
N ASP A 54 11.99 3.01 12.51
CA ASP A 54 13.18 2.47 13.19
C ASP A 54 12.87 2.24 14.68
N ASN A 55 13.23 1.05 15.19
CA ASN A 55 12.93 0.57 16.53
C ASN A 55 11.44 0.55 16.92
N GLN A 56 10.52 0.54 15.94
CA GLN A 56 9.08 0.38 16.18
C GLN A 56 8.60 -1.02 15.81
N ASP A 57 7.55 -1.47 16.49
CA ASP A 57 6.83 -2.70 16.16
C ASP A 57 5.83 -2.42 15.04
N VAL A 58 6.01 -3.08 13.89
CA VAL A 58 5.19 -2.83 12.68
C VAL A 58 4.58 -4.13 12.17
N LEU A 59 3.26 -4.15 12.03
CA LEU A 59 2.53 -5.25 11.42
C LEU A 59 2.18 -4.93 9.97
N VAL A 60 2.69 -5.72 9.04
CA VAL A 60 2.30 -5.67 7.62
C VAL A 60 1.20 -6.71 7.37
N VAL A 61 0.03 -6.24 6.93
CA VAL A 61 -1.13 -7.09 6.63
C VAL A 61 -1.19 -7.37 5.12
N GLY A 62 -0.94 -8.62 4.74
CA GLY A 62 -0.90 -9.07 3.34
C GLY A 62 0.52 -9.23 2.78
N VAL A 63 0.70 -10.25 1.94
CA VAL A 63 2.00 -10.66 1.35
C VAL A 63 1.97 -10.68 -0.17
N GLY A 64 1.26 -9.73 -0.78
CA GLY A 64 1.49 -9.42 -2.20
C GLY A 64 2.85 -8.76 -2.41
N ASN A 65 3.20 -8.45 -3.66
CA ASN A 65 4.50 -7.83 -4.00
C ASN A 65 4.79 -6.60 -3.11
N SER A 66 3.83 -5.67 -3.01
CA SER A 66 4.00 -4.48 -2.18
C SER A 66 4.16 -4.81 -0.68
N GLY A 67 3.41 -5.76 -0.15
CA GLY A 67 3.53 -6.16 1.26
C GLY A 67 4.89 -6.74 1.59
N MET A 68 5.43 -7.58 0.70
CA MET A 68 6.76 -8.18 0.85
C MET A 68 7.89 -7.13 0.72
N GLU A 69 7.80 -6.23 -0.25
CA GLU A 69 8.77 -5.15 -0.43
C GLU A 69 8.77 -4.20 0.78
N ILE A 70 7.59 -3.82 1.29
CA ILE A 70 7.46 -2.97 2.48
C ILE A 70 8.02 -3.68 3.71
N ALA A 71 7.68 -4.96 3.91
CA ALA A 71 8.20 -5.71 5.05
C ALA A 71 9.72 -5.84 5.01
N TYR A 72 10.29 -6.04 3.82
CA TYR A 72 11.74 -6.04 3.63
C TYR A 72 12.35 -4.67 3.98
N ASP A 73 11.82 -3.58 3.43
CA ASP A 73 12.30 -2.21 3.69
C ASP A 73 12.26 -1.89 5.20
N LEU A 74 11.15 -2.19 5.88
CA LEU A 74 10.99 -2.03 7.33
C LEU A 74 12.05 -2.81 8.12
N SER A 75 12.22 -4.10 7.83
CA SER A 75 13.21 -4.93 8.51
C SER A 75 14.65 -4.45 8.26
N SER A 76 14.94 -3.93 7.06
CA SER A 76 16.26 -3.43 6.69
C SER A 76 16.59 -2.09 7.35
N THR A 77 15.57 -1.36 7.78
CA THR A 77 15.69 -0.01 8.40
C THR A 77 15.59 -0.04 9.92
N GLY A 78 15.55 -1.22 10.55
CA GLY A 78 15.59 -1.38 12.00
C GLY A 78 14.23 -1.53 12.69
N ALA A 79 13.13 -1.66 11.94
CA ALA A 79 11.81 -1.91 12.50
C ALA A 79 11.62 -3.38 12.89
N ASN A 80 10.95 -3.65 14.01
CA ASN A 80 10.52 -4.98 14.42
C ASN A 80 9.29 -5.38 13.59
N THR A 81 9.56 -6.04 12.45
CA THR A 81 8.53 -6.27 11.43
C THR A 81 7.85 -7.63 11.59
N SER A 82 6.52 -7.66 11.63
CA SER A 82 5.68 -8.86 11.62
C SER A 82 4.78 -8.92 10.38
N LEU A 83 4.47 -10.12 9.91
CA LEU A 83 3.63 -10.36 8.73
C LEU A 83 2.35 -11.10 9.10
N SER A 84 1.19 -10.56 8.70
CA SER A 84 -0.10 -11.24 8.77
C SER A 84 -0.51 -11.72 7.38
N VAL A 85 -0.59 -13.04 7.22
CA VAL A 85 -0.89 -13.71 5.94
C VAL A 85 -2.25 -14.39 6.02
N ARG A 86 -3.10 -14.16 5.02
CA ARG A 86 -4.37 -14.90 4.87
C ARG A 86 -4.25 -16.11 3.95
N GLU A 87 -3.67 -15.93 2.76
CA GLU A 87 -3.37 -16.99 1.80
C GLU A 87 -2.04 -16.69 1.09
N TYR A 88 -1.22 -17.72 0.88
CA TYR A 88 0.03 -17.65 0.14
C TYR A 88 -0.14 -18.48 -1.14
N THR A 89 -0.31 -17.84 -2.30
CA THR A 89 -0.12 -18.54 -3.57
C THR A 89 1.35 -18.45 -3.94
N PHE A 90 2.12 -19.48 -3.60
CA PHE A 90 3.50 -19.60 -4.07
C PHE A 90 3.51 -19.73 -5.60
N ARG A 91 3.92 -18.68 -6.31
CA ARG A 91 4.41 -18.82 -7.69
C ARG A 91 5.91 -19.04 -7.62
N ALA A 92 6.29 -20.29 -7.36
CA ALA A 92 7.70 -20.68 -7.43
C ALA A 92 8.18 -20.55 -8.89
N PHE A 93 9.08 -19.60 -9.14
CA PHE A 93 9.89 -19.63 -10.35
C PHE A 93 11.02 -20.63 -10.11
N LYS A 94 10.90 -21.81 -10.70
CA LYS A 94 12.02 -22.76 -10.77
C LYS A 94 12.98 -22.24 -11.82
N VAL A 95 14.07 -21.61 -11.38
CA VAL A 95 15.24 -21.38 -12.24
C VAL A 95 16.02 -22.70 -12.24
N THR A 96 16.09 -23.34 -13.40
CA THR A 96 16.94 -24.51 -13.67
C THR A 96 18.05 -24.11 -14.59
#